data_AF-A0A5M4D5W6-F1
#
_entry.id   AF-A0A5M4D5W6-F1
#
_cell.length_a   1.000
_cell.length_b   1.000
_cell.length_c   1.000
_cell.angle_alpha   90.00
_cell.angle_beta   90.00
_cell.angle_gamma   90.00
#
_symmetry.space_group_name_H-M   'P 1'
#
loop_
_entity.id
_entity.type
_entity.pdbx_description
1 polymer ?
#
loop_
_entity_poly.entity_id
_entity_poly.type
_entity_poly.pdbx_seq_one_letter_code
_entity_poly.pdbx_strand_id
1 'polypeptide(L)'
;MDEQQAETLAKAVGGEAWQSGGGVYVVGLRRPDGSIVVFSDDVVAEYPDDDAFDAAKPTASIMLRDDPTEYWVIQDEEGGVMLADPDHGRGWPSEEEAEHEARGIQSRTGLKTWARQQRLEDTIPAKAP
;
A
#
# COMPACT_ATOMS: atom_id res chain seq x y z
N MET A 1 -6.11 -3.22 8.89
CA MET A 1 -6.35 -3.63 10.30
C MET A 1 -7.68 -3.03 10.74
N ASP A 2 -8.51 -3.79 11.48
CA ASP A 2 -9.76 -3.29 12.04
C ASP A 2 -9.60 -2.66 13.44
N GLU A 3 -10.67 -2.05 13.96
CA GLU A 3 -10.68 -1.38 15.27
C GLU A 3 -10.30 -2.33 16.42
N GLN A 4 -10.88 -3.54 16.44
CA GLN A 4 -10.66 -4.50 17.50
C GLN A 4 -9.21 -4.99 17.53
N GLN A 5 -8.63 -5.23 16.35
CA GLN A 5 -7.22 -5.58 16.19
C GLN A 5 -6.31 -4.44 16.67
N ALA A 6 -6.61 -3.20 16.26
CA ALA A 6 -5.82 -2.03 16.65
C ALA A 6 -5.86 -1.78 18.16
N GLU A 7 -7.03 -1.86 18.80
CA GLU A 7 -7.16 -1.74 20.24
C GLU A 7 -6.41 -2.85 20.99
N THR A 8 -6.46 -4.08 20.48
CA THR A 8 -5.76 -5.22 21.08
C THR A 8 -4.26 -5.03 21.00
N LEU A 9 -3.75 -4.60 19.84
CA LEU A 9 -2.34 -4.32 19.64
C LEU A 9 -1.87 -3.13 20.50
N ALA A 10 -2.62 -2.04 20.53
CA ALA A 10 -2.33 -0.87 21.37
C ALA A 10 -2.14 -1.25 22.84
N LYS A 11 -3.04 -2.07 23.38
CA LYS A 11 -2.92 -2.61 24.76
C LYS A 11 -1.67 -3.46 24.96
N ALA A 12 -1.28 -4.24 23.95
CA ALA A 12 -0.11 -5.13 24.04
C ALA A 12 1.21 -4.35 24.00
N VAL A 13 1.30 -3.28 23.21
CA VAL A 13 2.54 -2.52 22.99
C VAL A 13 2.62 -1.25 23.83
N GLY A 14 1.56 -0.89 24.56
CA GLY A 14 1.48 0.36 25.30
C GLY A 14 1.33 1.60 24.40
N GLY A 15 0.71 1.43 23.24
CA GLY A 15 0.43 2.51 22.28
C GLY A 15 -1.02 2.98 22.33
N GLU A 16 -1.40 3.77 21.34
CA GLU A 16 -2.75 4.29 21.12
C GLU A 16 -3.25 3.88 19.74
N ALA A 17 -4.46 3.32 19.70
CA ALA A 17 -5.14 3.04 18.44
C ALA A 17 -5.77 4.34 17.91
N TRP A 18 -5.62 4.60 16.62
CA TRP A 18 -6.31 5.72 15.96
C TRP A 18 -6.94 5.28 14.64
N GLN A 19 -7.96 6.00 14.19
CA GLN A 19 -8.49 5.89 12.83
C GLN A 19 -7.78 6.92 11.94
N SER A 20 -6.97 6.44 10.99
CA SER A 20 -6.20 7.30 10.06
C SER A 20 -7.04 7.92 8.94
N GLY A 21 -8.32 7.52 8.84
CA GLY A 21 -9.24 7.90 7.76
C GLY A 21 -9.66 6.69 6.94
N GLY A 22 -10.76 6.80 6.17
CA GLY A 22 -11.21 5.74 5.26
C GLY A 22 -11.55 4.39 5.90
N GLY A 23 -11.77 4.34 7.22
CA GLY A 23 -11.97 3.07 7.94
C GLY A 23 -10.67 2.32 8.29
N VAL A 24 -9.50 2.90 8.03
CA VAL A 24 -8.20 2.30 8.32
C VAL A 24 -7.76 2.65 9.74
N TYR A 25 -7.55 1.61 10.55
CA TYR A 25 -7.02 1.73 11.90
C TYR A 25 -5.53 1.40 11.93
N VAL A 26 -4.77 2.17 12.70
CA VAL A 26 -3.35 1.92 12.99
C VAL A 26 -3.07 2.18 14.47
N VAL A 27 -1.90 1.75 14.94
CA VAL A 27 -1.46 1.97 16.33
C VAL A 27 -0.21 2.85 16.33
N GLY A 28 -0.25 3.94 17.07
CA GLY A 28 0.91 4.80 17.34
C GLY A 28 1.50 4.52 18.73
N LEU A 29 2.82 4.38 18.81
CA LEU A 29 3.57 4.30 20.06
C LEU A 29 4.60 5.43 20.08
N ARG A 30 4.43 6.38 20.99
CA ARG A 30 5.44 7.41 21.23
C ARG A 30 6.48 6.90 22.23
N ARG A 31 7.74 6.92 21.83
CA ARG A 31 8.87 6.48 22.66
C ARG A 31 9.39 7.63 23.54
N PRO A 32 10.11 7.31 24.64
CA PRO A 32 10.66 8.33 25.54
C PRO A 32 11.71 9.26 24.89
N ASP A 33 12.33 8.85 23.79
CA ASP A 33 13.27 9.65 23.00
C ASP A 33 12.58 10.63 22.04
N GLY A 34 11.24 10.64 22.02
CA GLY A 34 10.43 11.49 21.16
C GLY A 34 10.07 10.85 19.82
N SER A 35 10.63 9.69 19.47
CA SER A 35 10.33 9.01 18.23
C SER A 35 8.94 8.35 18.27
N ILE A 36 8.37 8.13 17.10
CA ILE A 36 7.02 7.59 16.90
C ILE A 36 7.12 6.29 16.12
N VAL A 37 6.55 5.22 16.65
CA VAL A 37 6.41 3.95 15.93
C VAL A 37 4.96 3.76 15.56
N VAL A 38 4.68 3.55 14.27
CA VAL A 38 3.33 3.33 13.75
C VAL A 38 3.22 1.91 13.23
N PHE A 39 2.16 1.22 13.62
CA PHE A 39 1.84 -0.15 13.20
C PHE A 39 0.54 -0.13 12.39
N SER A 40 0.60 -0.53 11.13
CA SER A 40 -0.56 -0.87 10.31
C SER A 40 -0.61 -2.38 10.02
N ASP A 41 -1.55 -2.81 9.19
CA ASP A 41 -1.56 -4.17 8.63
C ASP A 41 -0.48 -4.43 7.58
N ASP A 42 0.04 -3.37 6.96
CA ASP A 42 1.02 -3.47 5.88
C ASP A 42 2.45 -3.19 6.36
N VAL A 43 2.64 -2.30 7.35
CA VAL A 43 3.97 -1.81 7.72
C VAL A 43 4.09 -1.46 9.21
N VAL A 44 5.28 -1.65 9.76
CA VAL A 44 5.75 -1.00 10.99
C VAL A 44 6.76 0.06 10.61
N ALA A 45 6.47 1.33 10.88
CA ALA A 45 7.31 2.46 10.50
C ALA A 45 7.75 3.25 11.74
N GLU A 46 9.01 3.64 11.79
CA GLU A 46 9.56 4.52 12.83
C GLU A 46 9.85 5.90 12.25
N TYR A 47 9.36 6.94 12.91
CA TYR A 47 9.56 8.34 12.60
C TYR A 47 10.33 9.01 13.74
N PRO A 48 11.30 9.89 13.42
CA PRO A 48 12.10 10.56 14.44
C PRO A 48 11.29 11.57 15.27
N ASP A 49 10.26 12.16 14.68
CA ASP A 49 9.42 13.21 15.26
C ASP A 49 8.06 13.31 14.54
N ASP A 50 7.19 14.20 15.04
CA ASP A 50 5.87 14.49 14.48
C ASP A 50 5.93 15.06 13.06
N ASP A 51 6.89 15.95 12.79
CA ASP A 51 7.03 16.58 11.47
C ASP A 51 7.36 15.54 10.39
N ALA A 52 8.23 14.58 10.70
CA ALA A 52 8.56 13.47 9.82
C ALA A 52 7.39 12.49 9.66
N PHE A 53 6.59 12.28 10.72
CA PHE A 53 5.36 11.50 10.64
C PHE A 53 4.34 12.15 9.71
N ASP A 54 4.06 13.45 9.88
CA ASP A 54 3.15 14.21 9.01
C ASP A 54 3.64 14.28 7.55
N ALA A 55 4.96 14.32 7.35
CA ALA A 55 5.57 14.28 6.02
C ALA A 55 5.71 12.86 5.43
N ALA A 56 5.27 11.82 6.14
CA ALA A 56 5.41 10.42 5.76
C ALA A 56 6.87 10.01 5.43
N LYS A 57 7.85 10.49 6.22
CA LYS A 57 9.28 10.20 6.07
C LYS A 57 9.83 9.38 7.24
N PRO A 58 9.67 8.04 7.22
CA PRO A 58 10.19 7.19 8.28
C PRO A 58 11.73 7.11 8.22
N THR A 59 12.35 6.96 9.39
CA THR A 59 13.77 6.59 9.52
C THR A 59 13.98 5.10 9.21
N ALA A 60 13.00 4.27 9.53
CA ALA A 60 13.03 2.83 9.25
C ALA A 60 11.62 2.28 9.05
N SER A 61 11.49 1.23 8.24
CA SER A 61 10.22 0.54 8.00
C SER A 61 10.41 -0.97 7.87
N ILE A 62 9.47 -1.74 8.40
CA ILE A 62 9.36 -3.21 8.25
C ILE A 62 8.03 -3.49 7.57
N MET A 63 8.05 -4.04 6.36
CA MET A 63 6.83 -4.50 5.69
C MET A 63 6.36 -5.80 6.35
N LEU A 64 5.10 -5.84 6.78
CA LEU A 64 4.49 -6.98 7.49
C LEU A 64 3.84 -7.98 6.56
N ARG A 65 3.37 -7.51 5.41
CA ARG A 65 3.06 -8.40 4.30
C ARG A 65 4.35 -8.63 3.53
N ASP A 66 4.58 -9.87 3.13
CA ASP A 66 5.35 -10.12 1.92
C ASP A 66 4.60 -9.33 0.85
N ASP A 67 5.09 -8.14 0.56
CA ASP A 67 4.80 -7.45 -0.68
C ASP A 67 4.94 -8.54 -1.75
N PRO A 68 3.82 -9.00 -2.36
CA PRO A 68 3.91 -10.16 -3.21
C PRO A 68 4.95 -9.78 -4.24
N THR A 69 6.04 -10.55 -4.25
CA THR A 69 7.22 -10.26 -5.08
C THR A 69 6.81 -10.10 -6.55
N GLU A 70 5.61 -10.59 -6.86
CA GLU A 70 4.86 -10.47 -8.09
C GLU A 70 3.45 -9.92 -7.84
N TYR A 71 3.11 -8.78 -8.46
CA TYR A 71 1.74 -8.29 -8.58
C TYR A 71 1.19 -8.58 -9.98
N TRP A 72 -0.11 -8.39 -10.14
CA TRP A 72 -0.74 -8.31 -11.45
C TRP A 72 -0.90 -6.85 -11.85
N VAL A 73 -0.45 -6.50 -13.05
CA VAL A 73 -0.62 -5.18 -13.63
C VAL A 73 -1.46 -5.29 -14.89
N ILE A 74 -2.00 -4.18 -15.36
CA ILE A 74 -2.68 -4.13 -16.64
C ILE A 74 -1.71 -3.55 -17.68
N GLN A 75 -1.46 -4.29 -18.75
CA GLN A 75 -0.62 -3.86 -19.86
C GLN A 75 -1.46 -3.53 -21.08
N ASP A 76 -1.13 -2.44 -21.78
CA ASP A 76 -1.72 -2.08 -23.08
C ASP A 76 -0.87 -2.56 -24.28
N GLU A 77 -1.42 -2.45 -25.49
CA GLU A 77 -0.72 -2.83 -26.74
C GLU A 77 0.57 -2.04 -27.02
N GLU A 78 0.74 -0.84 -26.46
CA GLU A 78 1.95 -0.02 -26.58
C GLU A 78 3.01 -0.37 -25.53
N GLY A 79 2.70 -1.32 -24.64
CA GLY A 79 3.55 -1.73 -23.53
C GLY A 79 3.45 -0.83 -22.29
N GLY A 80 2.51 0.11 -22.26
CA GLY A 80 2.18 0.89 -21.07
C GLY A 80 1.63 0.01 -19.95
N VAL A 81 2.00 0.33 -18.71
CA VAL A 81 1.61 -0.40 -17.51
C VAL A 81 0.73 0.47 -16.63
N MET A 82 -0.42 -0.06 -16.25
CA MET A 82 -1.37 0.55 -15.32
C MET A 82 -1.37 -0.24 -14.01
N LEU A 83 -1.36 0.50 -12.91
CA LEU A 83 -1.25 0.00 -11.54
C LEU A 83 -2.59 0.18 -10.81
N ALA A 84 -2.86 -0.68 -9.84
CA ALA A 84 -4.03 -0.56 -8.97
C ALA A 84 -3.90 0.66 -8.05
N ASP A 85 -2.68 0.92 -7.59
CA ASP A 85 -2.31 2.09 -6.79
C ASP A 85 -1.00 2.68 -7.35
N PRO A 86 -1.10 3.67 -8.27
CA PRO A 86 0.07 4.29 -8.89
C PRO A 86 0.95 5.06 -7.91
N ASP A 87 0.36 5.66 -6.87
CA ASP A 87 1.09 6.47 -5.88
C ASP A 87 2.04 5.62 -5.05
N HIS A 88 1.67 4.35 -4.84
CA HIS A 88 2.48 3.36 -4.12
C HIS A 88 3.13 2.32 -5.04
N GLY A 89 3.06 2.48 -6.36
CA GLY A 89 3.71 1.56 -7.31
C GLY A 89 3.13 0.14 -7.31
N ARG A 90 1.86 -0.04 -6.92
CA ARG A 90 1.28 -1.36 -6.60
C ARG A 90 0.30 -1.85 -7.66
N GLY A 91 0.45 -3.10 -8.09
CA GLY A 91 -0.54 -3.79 -8.93
C GLY A 91 -1.68 -4.44 -8.11
N TRP A 92 -2.55 -5.17 -8.79
CA TRP A 92 -3.58 -5.99 -8.16
C TRP A 92 -2.98 -7.22 -7.47
N PRO A 93 -3.59 -7.68 -6.36
CA PRO A 93 -3.12 -8.85 -5.62
C PRO A 93 -3.42 -10.18 -6.31
N SER A 94 -4.31 -10.20 -7.32
CA SER A 94 -4.68 -11.42 -8.05
C SER A 94 -4.91 -11.18 -9.53
N GLU A 95 -4.74 -12.24 -10.33
CA GLU A 95 -5.01 -12.23 -11.78
C GLU A 95 -6.47 -11.89 -12.07
N GLU A 96 -7.39 -12.49 -11.31
CA GLU A 96 -8.83 -12.33 -11.51
C GLU A 96 -9.28 -10.87 -11.38
N GLU A 97 -8.78 -10.17 -10.35
CA GLU A 97 -9.07 -8.75 -10.15
C GLU A 97 -8.47 -7.88 -11.27
N ALA A 98 -7.21 -8.13 -11.63
CA ALA A 98 -6.55 -7.41 -12.72
C ALA A 98 -7.27 -7.62 -14.06
N GLU A 99 -7.71 -8.85 -14.36
CA GLU A 99 -8.47 -9.15 -15.57
C GLU A 99 -9.85 -8.49 -15.57
N HIS A 100 -10.52 -8.48 -14.41
CA HIS A 100 -11.80 -7.80 -14.27
C HIS A 100 -11.68 -6.32 -14.61
N GLU A 101 -10.67 -5.65 -14.05
CA GLU A 101 -10.40 -4.25 -14.35
C GLU A 101 -9.93 -4.02 -15.78
N ALA A 102 -9.09 -4.90 -16.34
CA ALA A 102 -8.67 -4.83 -17.74
C ALA A 102 -9.88 -4.88 -18.70
N ARG A 103 -10.83 -5.80 -18.46
CA ARG A 103 -12.08 -5.86 -19.24
C ARG A 103 -12.93 -4.60 -19.06
N GLY A 104 -12.98 -4.06 -17.84
CA GLY A 104 -13.66 -2.80 -17.54
C GLY A 104 -13.06 -1.61 -18.29
N ILE A 105 -11.74 -1.50 -18.35
CA ILE A 105 -11.02 -0.45 -19.11
C ILE A 105 -11.30 -0.60 -20.59
N GLN A 106 -11.15 -1.81 -21.14
CA GLN A 106 -11.42 -2.08 -22.55
C GLN A 106 -12.85 -1.72 -22.94
N SER A 107 -13.84 -2.05 -22.10
CA SER A 107 -15.23 -1.69 -22.35
C SER A 107 -15.48 -0.18 -22.30
N ARG A 108 -14.77 0.57 -21.46
CA ARG A 108 -14.97 2.02 -21.28
C ARG A 108 -14.23 2.87 -22.32
N THR A 109 -13.04 2.42 -22.73
CA THR A 109 -12.11 3.23 -23.52
C THR A 109 -11.86 2.68 -24.92
N GLY A 110 -12.15 1.40 -25.15
CA GLY A 110 -11.78 0.68 -26.38
C GLY A 110 -10.31 0.27 -26.44
N LEU A 111 -9.49 0.63 -25.44
CA LEU A 111 -8.09 0.21 -25.35
C LEU A 111 -8.03 -1.30 -25.13
N LYS A 112 -7.20 -1.99 -25.92
CA LYS A 112 -6.91 -3.40 -25.65
C LYS A 112 -5.90 -3.50 -24.52
N THR A 113 -6.31 -4.18 -23.47
CA THR A 113 -5.55 -4.33 -22.24
C THR A 113 -5.68 -5.76 -21.73
N TRP A 114 -4.66 -6.26 -21.05
CA TRP A 114 -4.69 -7.58 -20.39
C TRP A 114 -3.93 -7.56 -19.06
N ALA A 115 -4.30 -8.49 -18.18
CA ALA A 115 -3.57 -8.71 -16.94
C ALA A 115 -2.24 -9.41 -17.24
N ARG A 116 -1.18 -8.98 -16.57
CA ARG A 116 0.14 -9.60 -16.64
C ARG A 116 0.77 -9.60 -15.26
N GLN A 117 1.40 -10.71 -14.91
CA GLN A 117 2.21 -10.80 -13.72
C GLN A 117 3.52 -10.02 -13.90
N GLN A 118 3.86 -9.17 -12.92
CA GLN A 118 5.04 -8.31 -12.92
C GLN A 118 5.65 -8.26 -11.53
N ARG A 119 6.98 -8.30 -11.46
CA ARG A 119 7.70 -8.09 -10.20
C ARG A 119 7.77 -6.62 -9.83
N LEU A 120 7.74 -6.32 -8.54
CA LEU A 120 7.86 -4.94 -8.04
C LEU A 120 9.16 -4.26 -8.52
N GLU A 121 10.26 -5.01 -8.59
CA GLU A 121 11.57 -4.54 -9.06
C GLU A 121 11.58 -4.09 -10.54
N ASP A 122 10.63 -4.57 -11.33
CA ASP A 122 10.48 -4.27 -12.77
C ASP A 122 9.51 -3.11 -13.03
N THR A 123 9.04 -2.42 -11.99
CA THR A 123 8.05 -1.33 -12.12
C THR A 123 8.68 -0.10 -12.77
N ILE A 124 8.53 -0.02 -14.09
CA ILE A 124 8.77 1.19 -14.90
C ILE A 124 7.75 2.25 -14.44
N PRO A 125 8.13 3.54 -14.30
CA PRO A 125 7.19 4.59 -13.89
C PRO A 125 5.92 4.55 -14.74
N ALA A 126 4.77 4.42 -14.06
CA ALA A 126 3.47 4.34 -14.70
C ALA A 126 3.25 5.55 -15.61
N LYS A 127 2.73 5.33 -16.82
CA LYS A 127 2.15 6.44 -17.59
C LYS A 127 0.88 6.87 -16.84
N ALA A 128 0.80 8.15 -16.50
CA ALA A 128 -0.46 8.71 -16.01
C ALA A 128 -1.56 8.50 -17.08
N PRO A 129 -2.79 8.15 -16.67
CA PRO A 129 -3.93 8.04 -17.58
C PRO A 129 -4.27 9.38 -18.26
#